data_AF-A0A927VAK8-F1
#
_entry.id   AF-A0A927VAK8-F1
#
_cell.length_a   1.000
_cell.length_b   1.000
_cell.length_c   1.000
_cell.angle_alpha   90.00
_cell.angle_beta   90.00
_cell.angle_gamma   90.00
#
_symmetry.space_group_name_H-M   'P 1'
#
loop_
_entity.id
_entity.type
_entity.pdbx_description
1 polymer ?
#
loop_
_entity_poly.entity_id
_entity_poly.type
_entity_poly.pdbx_seq_one_letter_code
_entity_poly.pdbx_strand_id
1 'polypeptide(L)' 'MATSSIFAHVEINDVKKAEQFVMALEESERAQEKKQRTAPVISVMKDTNDIQRLLAKRVSTK' A
#
# COMPACT_ATOMS: atom_id res chain seq x y z
N MET A 1 1.32 16.60 -11.01
CA MET A 1 1.97 16.08 -9.80
C MET A 1 1.08 16.44 -8.62
N ALA A 2 0.22 15.52 -8.16
CA ALA A 2 -0.60 15.72 -6.98
C ALA A 2 0.05 14.96 -5.82
N THR A 3 0.57 15.68 -4.84
CA THR A 3 0.96 15.13 -3.54
C THR A 3 -0.32 14.96 -2.73
N SER A 4 -0.91 13.76 -2.76
CA SER A 4 -1.99 13.41 -1.84
C SER A 4 -1.50 13.58 -0.40
N SER A 5 -2.13 14.47 0.37
CA SER A 5 -1.92 14.54 1.82
C SER A 5 -2.16 13.16 2.43
N ILE A 6 -1.16 12.62 3.13
CA ILE A 6 -1.20 11.28 3.75
C ILE A 6 -2.30 11.18 4.83
N PHE A 7 -2.74 12.32 5.38
CA PHE A 7 -3.87 12.39 6.29
C PHE A 7 -4.81 13.49 5.79
N ALA A 8 -5.77 13.12 4.96
CA ALA A 8 -6.89 14.00 4.68
C ALA A 8 -7.75 14.11 5.96
N HIS A 9 -7.86 15.31 6.52
CA HIS A 9 -8.77 15.56 7.64
C HIS A 9 -10.19 15.69 7.06
N VAL A 10 -11.02 14.68 7.28
CA VAL A 10 -12.41 14.64 6.78
C VAL A 10 -13.34 14.95 7.95
N GLU A 11 -13.85 16.18 7.99
CA GLU A 11 -14.88 16.58 8.94
C GLU A 11 -16.27 16.28 8.35
N ILE A 12 -17.02 15.37 8.98
CA ILE A 12 -18.39 15.04 8.58
C ILE A 12 -19.35 15.58 9.65
N ASN A 13 -19.98 16.72 9.36
CA ASN A 13 -20.91 17.39 10.28
C ASN A 13 -22.37 16.91 10.16
N ASP A 14 -22.66 16.03 9.20
CA ASP A 14 -24.00 15.47 8.96
C ASP A 14 -24.03 13.99 9.37
N VAL A 15 -24.90 13.66 10.32
CA VAL A 15 -25.04 12.31 10.87
C VAL A 15 -25.35 11.28 9.77
N LYS A 16 -26.20 11.62 8.79
CA LYS A 16 -26.54 10.67 7.72
C LYS A 16 -25.36 10.38 6.80
N LYS A 17 -24.53 11.38 6.55
CA LYS A 17 -23.30 11.21 5.75
C LYS A 17 -22.24 10.43 6.51
N ALA A 18 -22.19 10.57 7.84
CA ALA A 18 -21.27 9.82 8.68
C ALA A 18 -21.63 8.32 8.64
N GLU A 19 -22.90 7.97 8.77
CA GLU A 19 -23.38 6.59 8.67
C GLU A 19 -23.06 5.99 7.29
N GLN A 20 -23.35 6.72 6.20
CA GLN A 20 -23.02 6.27 4.84
C GLN A 20 -21.51 6.06 4.64
N PHE A 21 -20.69 6.93 5.21
CA PHE A 21 -19.24 6.80 5.14
C PHE A 21 -18.74 5.55 5.88
N VAL A 22 -19.26 5.27 7.07
CA VAL A 22 -18.92 4.06 7.83
C VAL A 22 -19.35 2.80 7.06
N MET A 23 -20.55 2.77 6.51
CA MET A 23 -21.01 1.64 5.69
C MET A 23 -20.11 1.41 4.47
N ALA A 24 -19.74 2.48 3.77
CA ALA A 24 -18.85 2.39 2.60
C ALA A 24 -17.44 1.89 2.99
N LEU A 25 -16.94 2.27 4.18
CA LEU A 25 -15.66 1.76 4.69
C LEU A 25 -15.72 0.26 4.97
N GLU A 26 -16.76 -0.21 5.65
CA GLU A 26 -16.96 -1.64 5.93
C GLU A 26 -17.08 -2.47 4.65
N GLU A 27 -17.81 -1.97 3.65
CA GLU A 27 -17.92 -2.62 2.34
C GLU A 27 -16.58 -2.67 1.60
N SER A 28 -15.81 -1.58 1.64
CA SER A 28 -14.46 -1.52 1.06
C SER A 28 -13.52 -2.53 1.71
N GLU A 29 -13.53 -2.65 3.04
CA GLU A 29 -12.70 -3.61 3.76
C GLU A 29 -13.03 -5.06 3.36
N ARG A 30 -14.32 -5.43 3.36
CA ARG A 30 -14.76 -6.76 2.92
C ARG A 30 -14.44 -7.04 1.45
N ALA A 31 -14.41 -6.02 0.60
CA ALA A 31 -14.02 -6.16 -0.80
C ALA A 31 -12.50 -6.37 -0.97
N GLN A 32 -11.67 -5.81 -0.08
CA GLN A 32 -10.22 -5.97 -0.14
C GLN A 32 -9.76 -7.37 0.26
N GLU A 33 -10.44 -8.04 1.20
CA GLU A 33 -10.14 -9.43 1.55
C GLU A 33 -10.20 -10.39 0.35
N LYS A 34 -11.05 -10.08 -0.64
CA LYS A 34 -11.23 -10.88 -1.86
C LYS A 34 -10.24 -10.55 -2.97
N LYS A 35 -9.44 -9.48 -2.83
CA LYS A 35 -8.43 -9.11 -3.83
C LYS A 35 -7.23 -10.05 -3.73
N GLN A 36 -7.34 -11.19 -4.41
CA GLN A 36 -6.16 -12.02 -4.71
C GLN A 36 -5.14 -11.13 -5.43
N ARG A 37 -3.92 -11.09 -4.90
CA ARG A 37 -2.82 -10.35 -5.52
C ARG A 37 -2.59 -10.93 -6.92
N THR A 38 -2.91 -10.16 -7.95
CA THR A 38 -2.73 -10.55 -9.35
C THR A 38 -1.27 -10.51 -9.78
N ALA A 39 -0.43 -9.76 -9.06
CA ALA A 39 1.00 -9.70 -9.28
C ALA A 39 1.75 -10.60 -8.30
N PRO A 40 2.78 -11.34 -8.75
CA PRO A 40 3.66 -12.07 -7.85
C PRO A 40 4.28 -11.07 -6.87
N VAL A 41 4.16 -11.38 -5.58
CA VAL A 41 4.80 -10.60 -4.52
C VAL A 41 6.30 -10.75 -4.73
N ILE A 42 6.96 -9.68 -5.16
CA ILE A 42 8.42 -9.63 -5.21
C ILE A 42 8.89 -9.75 -3.75
N SER A 43 9.55 -10.85 -3.42
CA SER A 43 10.16 -10.98 -2.11
C SER A 43 11.22 -9.90 -1.98
N VAL A 44 11.04 -9.00 -1.02
CA VAL A 44 12.11 -8.08 -0.65
C VAL A 44 13.25 -8.95 -0.14
N MET A 45 14.43 -8.87 -0.77
CA MET A 45 15.62 -9.59 -0.29
C MET A 45 15.89 -9.16 1.15
N LYS A 46 15.79 -10.11 2.09
CA LYS A 46 15.99 -9.85 3.53
C LYS A 46 17.39 -10.20 4.02
N ASP A 47 18.11 -11.04 3.29
CA ASP A 47 19.48 -11.44 3.65
C ASP A 47 20.48 -10.36 3.22
N THR A 48 21.25 -9.87 4.19
CA THR A 48 22.30 -8.88 3.99
C THR A 48 23.39 -9.37 3.05
N ASN A 49 23.71 -10.68 3.04
CA ASN A 49 24.74 -11.26 2.18
C ASN A 49 24.33 -11.21 0.70
N ASP A 50 23.06 -11.48 0.41
CA ASP A 50 22.53 -11.44 -0.95
C ASP A 50 22.47 -10.01 -1.50
N ILE A 51 22.12 -9.05 -0.64
CA ILE A 51 22.17 -7.61 -0.98
C ILE A 51 23.60 -7.20 -1.32
N GLN A 52 24.59 -7.58 -0.49
CA GLN A 52 26.01 -7.25 -0.73
C GLN A 52 26.52 -7.86 -2.04
N ARG A 53 26.18 -9.11 -2.34
CA ARG A 53 26.54 -9.77 -3.60
C ARG A 53 25.94 -9.06 -4.82
N LEU A 54 24.68 -8.66 -4.74
CA LEU A 54 24.01 -7.92 -5.82
C LEU A 54 24.67 -6.55 -6.06
N LEU A 55 24.97 -5.83 -4.97
CA LEU A 55 25.66 -4.53 -5.05
C LEU A 55 27.07 -4.67 -5.61
N ALA A 56 27.84 -5.67 -5.18
CA ALA A 56 29.17 -5.94 -5.70
C ALA A 56 29.15 -6.27 -7.22
N LYS A 57 28.19 -7.09 -7.66
CA LYS A 57 27.99 -7.39 -9.09
C LYS A 57 27.67 -6.12 -9.89
N ARG A 58 26.87 -5.21 -9.34
CA ARG A 58 26.52 -3.94 -10.01
C ARG A 58 27.74 -3.03 -10.22
N VAL A 59 28.69 -3.03 -9.29
CA VAL A 59 29.93 -2.23 -9.39
C VAL A 59 30.90 -2.82 -10.41
N SER A 60 30.93 -4.16 -10.54
CA SER A 60 31.86 -4.85 -11.45
C SER A 60 31.51 -4.72 -12.94
N THR A 61 30.26 -4.43 -13.29
CA THR A 61 29.81 -4.35 -14.70
C THR A 61 29.98 -2.96 -15.31
N LYS A 62 30.94 -2.17 -14.83
CA LYS A 62 31.27 -0.84 -15.35
C LYS A 62 32.71 -0.82 -15.83
#